data_AF-A0A959HBY2-F1
#
_entry.id   AF-A0A959HBY2-F1
#
_cell.length_a   1.000
_cell.length_b   1.000
_cell.length_c   1.000
_cell.angle_alpha   90.00
_cell.angle_beta   90.00
_cell.angle_gamma   90.00
#
_symmetry.space_group_name_H-M   'P 1'
#
loop_
_entity.id
_entity.type
_entity.pdbx_description
1 polymer ?
#
loop_
_entity_poly.entity_id
_entity_poly.type
_entity_poly.pdbx_seq_one_letter_code
_entity_poly.pdbx_strand_id
1 'polypeptide(L)'
;MRRFFRSKWLFFFILAAACNRGWAPIKESRGSEVITLGKDTLEMAPEVSGLEDSLLLPLTEPRLMASLKHTPCYGHCPVYEVQFYSNGQALYKGLENVPLQGIYLAIVPDNTIREILEKAREIRFFQLSDFYPLNGRPIADLPQVITYLNDGRREKTIVNNHLAPVELINFERFLDKLAMEISWQPKVE
;
A
#
# COMPACT_ATOMS: atom_id res chain seq x y z
N MET A 1 -16.19 -34.68 -43.76
CA MET A 1 -15.55 -33.81 -44.79
C MET A 1 -14.39 -33.10 -44.10
N ARG A 2 -13.11 -33.53 -44.21
CA ARG A 2 -12.07 -33.10 -45.20
C ARG A 2 -12.07 -31.57 -45.39
N ARG A 3 -11.02 -30.75 -45.21
CA ARG A 3 -9.52 -30.84 -45.11
C ARG A 3 -9.04 -29.51 -44.46
N PHE A 4 -8.07 -29.48 -43.55
CA PHE A 4 -6.63 -29.16 -43.74
C PHE A 4 -6.30 -27.94 -44.63
N PHE A 5 -5.63 -26.91 -44.07
CA PHE A 5 -4.47 -26.26 -44.72
C PHE A 5 -3.52 -25.64 -43.67
N ARG A 6 -2.22 -25.87 -43.90
CA ARG A 6 -1.05 -25.51 -43.08
C ARG A 6 -0.35 -24.27 -43.67
N SER A 7 0.63 -23.75 -42.91
CA SER A 7 1.91 -23.14 -43.34
C SER A 7 2.05 -21.68 -42.84
N LYS A 8 2.85 -21.39 -41.81
CA LYS A 8 4.32 -21.28 -41.79
C LYS A 8 4.87 -20.47 -42.97
N TRP A 9 5.35 -19.25 -42.68
CA TRP A 9 6.34 -18.55 -43.51
C TRP A 9 7.54 -18.19 -42.64
N LEU A 10 8.70 -18.58 -43.15
CA LEU A 10 10.03 -18.43 -42.58
C LEU A 10 10.61 -17.04 -42.87
N PHE A 11 11.42 -16.56 -41.90
CA PHE A 11 12.72 -15.88 -42.03
C PHE A 11 12.95 -14.88 -43.17
N PHE A 12 13.40 -13.67 -42.78
CA PHE A 12 14.63 -13.12 -43.36
C PHE A 12 15.46 -12.39 -42.31
N PHE A 13 16.69 -12.89 -42.17
CA PHE A 13 17.85 -12.33 -41.48
C PHE A 13 18.33 -11.07 -42.20
N ILE A 14 18.65 -9.98 -41.48
CA ILE A 14 19.78 -9.10 -41.83
C ILE A 14 20.55 -8.74 -40.55
N LEU A 15 21.85 -8.99 -40.64
CA LEU A 15 22.92 -8.88 -39.65
C LEU A 15 23.62 -7.52 -39.77
N ALA A 16 24.43 -7.22 -38.73
CA ALA A 16 25.52 -6.24 -38.66
C ALA A 16 25.11 -4.81 -38.22
N ALA A 17 25.87 -4.08 -37.39
CA ALA A 17 27.23 -4.27 -36.90
C ALA A 17 27.40 -3.60 -35.52
N ALA A 18 28.33 -4.14 -34.76
CA ALA A 18 28.79 -3.64 -33.47
C ALA A 18 29.41 -2.23 -33.53
N CYS A 19 29.33 -1.50 -32.41
CA CYS A 19 30.47 -0.71 -31.97
C CYS A 19 30.50 -0.66 -30.43
N ASN A 20 31.45 -1.44 -29.91
CA ASN A 20 31.94 -1.48 -28.55
C ASN A 20 32.62 -0.14 -28.25
N ARG A 21 32.15 0.66 -27.27
CA ARG A 21 32.93 1.78 -26.74
C ARG A 21 33.58 1.36 -25.45
N GLY A 22 34.89 1.14 -25.56
CA GLY A 22 35.78 0.75 -24.50
C GLY A 22 35.82 1.74 -23.35
N TRP A 23 35.98 1.13 -22.18
CA TRP A 23 36.61 1.63 -20.97
C TRP A 23 37.81 2.57 -21.23
N ALA A 24 37.91 3.65 -20.47
CA ALA A 24 39.13 4.42 -20.28
C ALA A 24 39.45 4.52 -18.77
N PRO A 25 40.62 4.06 -18.30
CA PRO A 25 41.12 4.32 -16.95
C PRO A 25 42.12 5.48 -16.96
N ILE A 26 42.03 6.37 -15.99
CA ILE A 26 43.02 7.43 -15.71
C ILE A 26 43.04 7.61 -14.19
N LYS A 27 44.15 7.67 -13.45
CA LYS A 27 45.56 7.27 -13.60
C LYS A 27 46.07 7.17 -12.16
N GLU A 28 46.70 6.05 -11.81
CA GLU A 28 47.58 5.93 -10.65
C GLU A 28 48.79 6.87 -10.84
N SER A 29 49.07 7.76 -9.87
CA SER A 29 50.38 8.42 -9.78
C SER A 29 50.99 8.20 -8.40
N ARG A 30 52.04 7.38 -8.40
CA ARG A 30 53.02 7.14 -7.34
C ARG A 30 53.85 8.40 -7.00
N GLY A 31 54.35 8.40 -5.77
CA GLY A 31 55.48 9.21 -5.28
C GLY A 31 55.00 10.38 -4.42
N SER A 32 55.01 10.32 -3.08
CA SER A 32 56.12 10.06 -2.14
C SER A 32 57.27 11.06 -2.33
N GLU A 33 57.21 12.13 -1.52
CA GLU A 33 58.40 12.86 -1.10
C GLU A 33 58.33 13.01 0.42
N VAL A 34 59.36 12.48 1.09
CA VAL A 34 59.54 12.42 2.54
C VAL A 34 60.63 13.43 2.89
N ILE A 35 60.34 14.41 3.76
CA ILE A 35 61.39 15.16 4.49
C ILE A 35 60.97 15.39 5.96
N THR A 36 61.36 14.41 6.78
CA THR A 36 61.97 14.46 8.12
C THR A 36 61.29 15.08 9.37
N LEU A 37 61.30 14.23 10.40
CA LEU A 37 61.77 14.41 11.79
C LEU A 37 60.87 15.09 12.84
N GLY A 38 60.21 14.24 13.63
CA GLY A 38 60.48 14.19 15.07
C GLY A 38 59.32 14.48 16.02
N LYS A 39 58.65 13.41 16.47
CA LYS A 39 58.39 13.02 17.87
C LYS A 39 57.11 12.20 17.98
N ASP A 40 57.31 10.91 18.29
CA ASP A 40 56.62 10.13 19.31
C ASP A 40 55.27 10.67 19.78
N THR A 41 54.19 9.94 19.51
CA THR A 41 53.52 9.14 20.55
C THR A 41 52.58 8.14 19.86
N LEU A 42 52.75 6.87 20.23
CA LEU A 42 51.85 5.76 19.98
C LEU A 42 50.57 5.98 20.79
N GLU A 43 49.41 6.06 20.14
CA GLU A 43 48.16 5.63 20.76
C GLU A 43 47.44 4.66 19.83
N MET A 44 47.35 3.43 20.33
CA MET A 44 46.70 2.27 19.76
C MET A 44 45.43 2.04 20.57
N ALA A 45 44.27 2.14 19.94
CA ALA A 45 42.99 1.61 20.44
C ALA A 45 41.99 1.56 19.26
N PRO A 46 41.01 0.65 19.28
CA PRO A 46 41.00 -0.48 18.35
C PRO A 46 39.91 -0.40 17.28
N GLU A 47 40.06 -1.25 16.26
CA GLU A 47 38.96 -1.75 15.44
C GLU A 47 37.84 -2.30 16.32
N VAL A 48 36.64 -1.75 16.19
CA VAL A 48 35.37 -2.42 16.51
C VAL A 48 34.53 -2.27 15.26
N SER A 49 34.75 -3.16 14.29
CA SER A 49 34.03 -4.43 14.14
C SER A 49 32.54 -4.18 13.90
N GLY A 50 32.16 -4.24 12.63
CA GLY A 50 30.78 -4.15 12.19
C GLY A 50 29.92 -5.20 12.89
N LEU A 51 28.93 -4.72 13.63
CA LEU A 51 27.79 -5.49 14.15
C LEU A 51 26.54 -4.61 14.32
N GLU A 52 26.55 -3.38 13.81
CA GLU A 52 25.43 -2.43 14.00
C GLU A 52 24.45 -2.41 12.83
N ASP A 53 24.82 -2.95 11.66
CA ASP A 53 24.00 -2.85 10.45
C ASP A 53 23.02 -4.02 10.26
N SER A 54 23.06 -5.04 11.12
CA SER A 54 22.21 -6.23 11.03
C SER A 54 21.00 -6.23 11.96
N LEU A 55 20.81 -5.18 12.77
CA LEU A 55 19.66 -5.06 13.69
C LEU A 55 18.63 -4.02 13.24
N LEU A 56 18.85 -3.35 12.11
CA LEU A 56 17.82 -2.54 11.48
C LEU A 56 16.88 -3.47 10.70
N LEU A 57 15.96 -4.11 11.42
CA LEU A 57 14.68 -4.46 10.81
C LEU A 57 14.20 -3.19 10.12
N PRO A 58 13.86 -3.20 8.80
CA PRO A 58 13.32 -2.01 8.18
C PRO A 58 12.04 -1.68 8.96
N LEU A 59 12.10 -0.63 9.78
CA LEU A 59 10.96 -0.03 10.47
C LEU A 59 10.12 0.63 9.39
N THR A 60 9.52 -0.19 8.55
CA THR A 60 8.52 0.26 7.59
C THR A 60 7.30 0.52 8.45
N GLU A 61 7.07 1.80 8.73
CA GLU A 61 5.87 2.25 9.43
C GLU A 61 4.65 1.58 8.80
N PRO A 62 3.71 1.09 9.61
CA PRO A 62 2.55 0.38 9.10
C PRO A 62 1.76 1.31 8.18
N ARG A 63 1.58 0.86 6.94
CA ARG A 63 0.89 1.63 5.91
C ARG A 63 -0.61 1.39 6.03
N LEU A 64 -1.40 2.45 5.92
CA LEU A 64 -2.85 2.33 5.75
C LEU A 64 -3.13 1.53 4.47
N MET A 65 -3.78 0.38 4.61
CA MET A 65 -4.05 -0.55 3.51
C MET A 65 -5.47 -0.40 3.00
N ALA A 66 -6.45 -0.31 3.89
CA ALA A 66 -7.84 -0.06 3.55
C ALA A 66 -8.50 0.79 4.61
N SER A 67 -9.48 1.60 4.21
CA SER A 67 -10.40 2.20 5.17
C SER A 67 -11.81 2.31 4.60
N LEU A 68 -12.76 2.36 5.52
CA LEU A 68 -14.16 2.62 5.22
C LEU A 68 -14.67 3.66 6.21
N LYS A 69 -15.31 4.70 5.69
CA LYS A 69 -15.86 5.79 6.50
C LYS A 69 -17.30 6.08 6.08
N HIS A 70 -18.19 6.10 7.07
CA HIS A 70 -19.57 6.56 6.92
C HIS A 70 -19.65 8.01 7.41
N THR A 71 -20.14 8.91 6.56
CA THR A 71 -20.35 10.33 6.92
C THR A 71 -21.70 10.55 7.61
N PRO A 72 -21.88 11.68 8.30
CA PRO A 72 -23.19 12.08 8.83
C PRO A 72 -24.27 12.17 7.74
N CYS A 73 -25.52 12.00 8.17
CA CYS A 73 -26.74 12.18 7.40
C CYS A 73 -27.76 12.93 8.26
N TYR A 74 -28.90 13.36 7.72
CA TYR A 74 -29.92 14.10 8.50
C TYR A 74 -30.69 13.21 9.51
N GLY A 75 -30.62 11.88 9.37
CA GLY A 75 -31.28 10.90 10.23
C GLY A 75 -30.38 10.26 11.28
N HIS A 76 -30.66 9.00 11.63
CA HIS A 76 -29.91 8.23 12.64
C HIS A 76 -28.88 7.27 11.99
N CYS A 77 -28.16 7.75 10.98
CA CYS A 77 -27.13 6.92 10.33
C CYS A 77 -25.91 6.75 11.25
N PRO A 78 -25.29 5.57 11.30
CA PRO A 78 -24.04 5.37 12.03
C PRO A 78 -22.92 6.19 11.38
N VAL A 79 -22.16 6.91 12.20
CA VAL A 79 -21.01 7.71 11.77
C VAL A 79 -19.75 7.14 12.40
N TYR A 80 -18.89 6.56 11.57
CA TYR A 80 -17.64 5.97 12.01
C TYR A 80 -16.62 5.86 10.87
N GLU A 81 -15.40 5.52 11.25
CA GLU A 81 -14.32 5.16 10.34
C GLU A 81 -13.62 3.90 10.88
N VAL A 82 -13.36 2.94 10.00
CA VAL A 82 -12.50 1.78 10.27
C VAL A 82 -11.31 1.81 9.32
N GLN A 83 -10.12 1.53 9.85
CA GLN A 83 -8.85 1.53 9.15
C GLN A 83 -8.15 0.19 9.38
N PHE A 84 -7.58 -0.36 8.32
CA PHE A 84 -6.80 -1.60 8.33
C PHE A 84 -5.40 -1.29 7.80
N TYR A 85 -4.38 -1.68 8.56
CA TYR A 85 -2.98 -1.42 8.26
C TYR A 85 -2.28 -2.68 7.73
N SER A 86 -1.18 -2.47 7.00
CA SER A 86 -0.43 -3.54 6.33
C SER A 86 0.17 -4.58 7.27
N ASN A 87 0.33 -4.27 8.55
CA ASN A 87 0.85 -5.15 9.59
C ASN A 87 -0.26 -5.81 10.44
N GLY A 88 -1.52 -5.71 10.02
CA GLY A 88 -2.66 -6.26 10.78
C GLY A 88 -3.18 -5.36 11.91
N GLN A 89 -2.58 -4.20 12.16
CA GLN A 89 -3.22 -3.23 13.05
C GLN A 89 -4.53 -2.74 12.44
N ALA A 90 -5.53 -2.53 13.29
CA ALA A 90 -6.79 -1.93 12.90
C ALA A 90 -7.17 -0.83 13.89
N LEU A 91 -7.78 0.24 13.37
CA LEU A 91 -8.28 1.36 14.15
C LEU A 91 -9.75 1.58 13.81
N TYR A 92 -10.56 1.77 14.84
CA TYR A 92 -11.97 2.14 14.70
C TYR A 92 -12.23 3.43 15.44
N LYS A 93 -12.87 4.38 14.77
CA LYS A 93 -13.29 5.66 15.34
C LYS A 93 -14.80 5.81 15.18
N GLY A 94 -15.53 5.57 16.26
CA GLY A 94 -16.98 5.77 16.29
C GLY A 94 -17.34 7.16 16.81
N LEU A 95 -18.29 7.82 16.14
CA LEU A 95 -18.72 9.17 16.46
C LEU A 95 -20.18 9.21 16.91
N GLU A 96 -21.12 8.93 16.02
CA GLU A 96 -22.56 9.09 16.27
C GLU A 96 -23.32 7.83 15.89
N ASN A 97 -24.40 7.54 16.62
CA ASN A 97 -25.34 6.45 16.34
C ASN A 97 -24.65 5.07 16.16
N VAL A 98 -23.55 4.86 16.88
CA VAL A 98 -22.77 3.60 16.89
C VAL A 98 -22.63 3.07 18.31
N PRO A 99 -22.62 1.74 18.52
CA PRO A 99 -22.46 1.15 19.85
C PRO A 99 -21.11 1.47 20.50
N LEU A 100 -20.05 1.56 19.70
CA LEU A 100 -18.69 1.87 20.15
C LEU A 100 -18.38 3.32 19.82
N GLN A 101 -18.51 4.23 20.78
CA GLN A 101 -18.09 5.63 20.61
C GLN A 101 -16.66 5.82 21.13
N GLY A 102 -15.86 6.62 20.43
CA GLY A 102 -14.45 6.86 20.74
C GLY A 102 -13.47 6.17 19.77
N ILE A 103 -12.21 6.09 20.17
CA ILE A 103 -11.13 5.47 19.39
C ILE A 103 -10.80 4.11 19.98
N TYR A 104 -10.76 3.09 19.13
CA TYR A 104 -10.45 1.71 19.47
C TYR A 104 -9.37 1.17 18.55
N LEU A 105 -8.60 0.22 19.08
CA LEU A 105 -7.53 -0.48 18.39
C LEU A 105 -7.78 -1.99 18.45
N ALA A 106 -7.32 -2.69 17.44
CA ALA A 106 -7.30 -4.15 17.40
C ALA A 106 -6.13 -4.64 16.57
N ILE A 107 -5.82 -5.94 16.69
CA ILE A 107 -4.95 -6.67 15.77
C ILE A 107 -5.83 -7.68 15.05
N VAL A 108 -5.86 -7.62 13.72
CA VAL A 108 -6.53 -8.59 12.87
C VAL A 108 -5.52 -9.60 12.33
N PRO A 109 -5.93 -10.85 12.10
CA PRO A 109 -5.04 -11.85 11.52
C PRO A 109 -4.72 -11.54 10.05
N ASP A 110 -3.55 -11.98 9.57
CA ASP A 110 -3.08 -11.70 8.21
C ASP A 110 -4.04 -12.18 7.11
N ASN A 111 -4.86 -13.20 7.39
CA ASN A 111 -5.86 -13.67 6.44
C ASN A 111 -6.95 -12.61 6.18
N THR A 112 -7.33 -11.80 7.18
CA THR A 112 -8.25 -10.68 7.00
C THR A 112 -7.67 -9.64 6.03
N ILE A 113 -6.39 -9.32 6.18
CA ILE A 113 -5.68 -8.38 5.28
C ILE A 113 -5.64 -8.93 3.85
N ARG A 114 -5.31 -10.22 3.68
CA ARG A 114 -5.32 -10.87 2.36
C ARG A 114 -6.72 -10.90 1.74
N GLU A 115 -7.74 -11.22 2.52
CA GLU A 115 -9.13 -11.31 2.04
C GLU A 115 -9.64 -9.94 1.55
N ILE A 116 -9.35 -8.85 2.27
CA ILE A 116 -9.68 -7.48 1.83
C ILE A 116 -9.07 -7.19 0.45
N LEU A 117 -7.78 -7.48 0.27
CA LEU A 117 -7.07 -7.25 -0.99
C LEU A 117 -7.59 -8.16 -2.12
N GLU A 118 -7.97 -9.39 -1.80
CA GLU A 118 -8.56 -10.34 -2.75
C GLU A 118 -9.92 -9.86 -3.25
N LYS A 119 -10.85 -9.52 -2.35
CA LYS A 119 -12.17 -9.01 -2.73
C LYS A 119 -12.09 -7.70 -3.51
N ALA A 120 -11.17 -6.81 -3.13
CA ALA A 120 -10.93 -5.59 -3.89
C ALA A 120 -10.45 -5.87 -5.32
N ARG A 121 -9.60 -6.89 -5.50
CA ARG A 121 -9.13 -7.32 -6.82
C ARG A 121 -10.25 -7.93 -7.66
N GLU A 122 -11.11 -8.76 -7.06
CA GLU A 122 -12.27 -9.39 -7.70
C GLU A 122 -13.21 -8.35 -8.34
N ILE A 123 -13.48 -7.25 -7.63
CA ILE A 123 -14.32 -6.16 -8.13
C ILE A 123 -13.58 -5.17 -9.04
N ARG A 124 -12.29 -5.43 -9.31
CA ARG A 124 -11.39 -4.52 -10.04
C ARG A 124 -11.43 -3.09 -9.47
N PHE A 125 -11.33 -2.95 -8.14
CA PHE A 125 -11.53 -1.70 -7.40
C PHE A 125 -10.89 -0.47 -8.06
N PHE A 126 -9.63 -0.59 -8.49
CA PHE A 126 -8.88 0.50 -9.13
C PHE A 126 -9.45 0.98 -10.48
N GLN A 127 -10.35 0.21 -11.12
CA GLN A 127 -11.02 0.55 -12.39
C GLN A 127 -12.39 1.20 -12.17
N LEU A 128 -12.90 1.24 -10.94
CA LEU A 128 -14.16 1.91 -10.62
C LEU A 128 -14.03 3.44 -10.73
N SER A 129 -15.15 4.15 -10.79
CA SER A 129 -15.15 5.61 -10.69
C SER A 129 -14.71 6.06 -9.30
N ASP A 130 -14.10 7.23 -9.20
CA ASP A 130 -13.74 7.84 -7.91
C ASP A 130 -14.97 8.37 -7.16
N PHE A 131 -16.08 8.57 -7.85
CA PHE A 131 -17.29 9.16 -7.29
C PHE A 131 -18.56 8.52 -7.87
N TYR A 132 -19.56 8.34 -6.99
CA TYR A 132 -20.92 7.94 -7.32
C TYR A 132 -21.96 8.83 -6.59
N PRO A 133 -23.03 9.28 -7.28
CA PRO A 133 -23.46 8.86 -8.62
C PRO A 133 -22.63 9.48 -9.74
N LEU A 134 -22.55 8.79 -10.89
CA LEU A 134 -21.75 9.22 -12.05
C LEU A 134 -22.22 10.54 -12.69
N ASN A 135 -23.45 10.96 -12.42
CA ASN A 135 -23.99 12.23 -12.92
C ASN A 135 -23.50 13.46 -12.11
N GLY A 136 -22.71 13.25 -11.05
CA GLY A 136 -22.16 14.31 -10.20
C GLY A 136 -23.19 15.00 -9.30
N ARG A 137 -24.38 14.42 -9.11
CA ARG A 137 -25.47 15.02 -8.32
C ARG A 137 -25.75 14.19 -7.06
N PRO A 138 -25.04 14.42 -5.95
CA PRO A 138 -25.34 13.74 -4.69
C PRO A 138 -26.70 14.17 -4.13
N ILE A 139 -27.32 13.29 -3.36
CA ILE A 139 -28.49 13.60 -2.53
C ILE A 139 -27.96 14.02 -1.16
N ALA A 140 -28.23 15.27 -0.78
CA ALA A 140 -27.65 15.91 0.41
C ALA A 140 -28.00 15.19 1.73
N ASP A 141 -29.20 14.62 1.82
CA ASP A 141 -29.69 13.97 3.05
C ASP A 141 -29.15 12.54 3.24
N LEU A 142 -28.53 11.94 2.20
CA LEU A 142 -27.93 10.61 2.28
C LEU A 142 -26.49 10.68 2.78
N PRO A 143 -26.02 9.68 3.55
CA PRO A 143 -24.62 9.60 3.91
C PRO A 143 -23.77 9.34 2.66
N GLN A 144 -22.47 9.59 2.79
CA GLN A 144 -21.46 9.12 1.88
C GLN A 144 -20.70 7.98 2.56
N VAL A 145 -20.41 6.96 1.78
CA VAL A 145 -19.45 5.91 2.14
C VAL A 145 -18.16 6.22 1.40
N ILE A 146 -17.09 6.46 2.14
CA ILE A 146 -15.77 6.77 1.59
C ILE A 146 -14.89 5.54 1.82
N THR A 147 -14.47 4.92 0.72
CA THR A 147 -13.69 3.68 0.72
C THR A 147 -12.31 3.94 0.16
N TYR A 148 -11.27 3.68 0.93
CA TYR A 148 -9.87 3.80 0.50
C TYR A 148 -9.23 2.42 0.41
N LEU A 149 -8.34 2.26 -0.57
CA LEU A 149 -7.51 1.07 -0.72
C LEU A 149 -6.12 1.43 -1.23
N ASN A 150 -5.11 0.77 -0.68
CA ASN A 150 -3.72 0.80 -1.14
C ASN A 150 -3.11 -0.60 -1.15
N ASP A 151 -2.81 -1.11 -2.35
CA ASP A 151 -2.27 -2.46 -2.57
C ASP A 151 -0.73 -2.53 -2.47
N GLY A 152 -0.09 -1.44 -2.06
CA GLY A 152 1.36 -1.27 -1.99
C GLY A 152 2.00 -0.82 -3.31
N ARG A 153 1.24 -0.75 -4.40
CA ARG A 153 1.68 -0.23 -5.71
C ARG A 153 0.87 0.98 -6.14
N ARG A 154 -0.42 0.99 -5.81
CA ARG A 154 -1.38 2.03 -6.15
C ARG A 154 -2.32 2.25 -4.98
N GLU A 155 -2.89 3.43 -4.93
CA GLU A 155 -3.95 3.77 -4.01
C GLU A 155 -5.12 4.43 -4.72
N LYS A 156 -6.31 4.33 -4.13
CA LYS A 156 -7.53 4.95 -4.64
C LYS A 156 -8.51 5.17 -3.51
N THR A 157 -9.23 6.28 -3.59
CA THR A 157 -10.39 6.59 -2.75
C THR A 157 -11.62 6.63 -3.65
N ILE A 158 -12.71 6.03 -3.21
CA ILE A 158 -14.02 6.11 -3.86
C ILE A 158 -15.01 6.72 -2.88
N VAL A 159 -15.80 7.68 -3.36
CA VAL A 159 -16.90 8.28 -2.61
C VAL A 159 -18.22 7.81 -3.20
N ASN A 160 -19.01 7.10 -2.40
CA ASN A 160 -20.31 6.57 -2.77
C ASN A 160 -21.42 7.27 -1.98
N ASN A 161 -22.20 8.14 -2.63
CA ASN A 161 -23.41 8.70 -2.04
C ASN A 161 -24.67 7.87 -2.41
N HIS A 162 -24.80 7.50 -3.68
CA HIS A 162 -25.82 6.56 -4.17
C HIS A 162 -25.49 6.08 -5.59
N LEU A 163 -26.20 5.03 -6.06
CA LEU A 163 -26.07 4.45 -7.41
C LEU A 163 -24.66 3.94 -7.76
N ALA A 164 -23.89 3.52 -6.76
CA ALA A 164 -22.69 2.74 -6.98
C ALA A 164 -23.02 1.35 -7.58
N PRO A 165 -22.09 0.74 -8.34
CA PRO A 165 -22.20 -0.64 -8.79
C PRO A 165 -22.37 -1.59 -7.61
N VAL A 166 -23.15 -2.66 -7.81
CA VAL A 166 -23.47 -3.63 -6.75
C VAL A 166 -22.20 -4.28 -6.16
N GLU A 167 -21.16 -4.43 -6.98
CA GLU A 167 -19.86 -4.97 -6.59
C GLU A 167 -19.17 -4.09 -5.55
N LEU A 168 -19.20 -2.76 -5.72
CA LEU A 168 -18.65 -1.82 -4.73
C LEU A 168 -19.46 -1.87 -3.44
N ILE A 169 -20.80 -1.83 -3.55
CA ILE A 169 -21.68 -1.85 -2.37
C ILE A 169 -21.46 -3.15 -1.56
N ASN A 170 -21.26 -4.29 -2.23
CA ASN A 170 -20.97 -5.56 -1.56
C ASN A 170 -19.59 -5.58 -0.89
N PHE A 171 -18.59 -4.93 -1.49
CA PHE A 171 -17.26 -4.78 -0.88
C PHE A 171 -17.31 -3.88 0.36
N GLU A 172 -18.04 -2.76 0.30
CA GLU A 172 -18.28 -1.86 1.44
C GLU A 172 -18.98 -2.59 2.58
N ARG A 173 -20.06 -3.34 2.28
CA ARG A 173 -20.75 -4.18 3.28
C ARG A 173 -19.87 -5.26 3.88
N PHE A 174 -18.92 -5.80 3.11
CA PHE A 174 -17.95 -6.74 3.64
C PHE A 174 -17.02 -6.08 4.67
N LEU A 175 -16.52 -4.87 4.39
CA LEU A 175 -15.70 -4.11 5.33
C LEU A 175 -16.49 -3.72 6.59
N ASP A 176 -17.76 -3.34 6.44
CA ASP A 176 -18.68 -3.10 7.56
C ASP A 176 -18.81 -4.33 8.47
N LYS A 177 -19.04 -5.50 7.85
CA LYS A 177 -19.16 -6.76 8.58
C LYS A 177 -17.87 -7.09 9.35
N LEU A 178 -16.70 -6.93 8.72
CA LEU A 178 -15.42 -7.10 9.41
C LEU A 178 -15.30 -6.18 10.61
N ALA A 179 -15.67 -4.89 10.47
CA ALA A 179 -15.62 -3.94 11.58
C ALA A 179 -16.50 -4.36 12.76
N MET A 180 -17.65 -4.99 12.51
CA MET A 180 -18.56 -5.49 13.56
C MET A 180 -18.08 -6.78 14.23
N GLU A 181 -17.29 -7.61 13.54
CA GLU A 181 -16.80 -8.90 14.06
C GLU A 181 -15.49 -8.78 14.85
N ILE A 182 -14.77 -7.67 14.69
CA ILE A 182 -13.50 -7.42 15.40
C ILE A 182 -13.74 -7.15 16.89
N SER A 183 -12.91 -7.79 17.72
CA SER A 183 -12.85 -7.50 19.16
C SER A 183 -12.00 -6.27 19.43
N TRP A 184 -12.66 -5.12 19.58
CA TRP A 184 -12.04 -3.81 19.77
C TRP A 184 -11.59 -3.56 21.22
N GLN A 185 -10.43 -2.91 21.39
CA GLN A 185 -9.93 -2.43 22.68
C GLN A 185 -9.90 -0.89 22.67
N PRO A 186 -10.42 -0.20 23.70
CA PRO A 186 -10.37 1.25 23.74
C PRO A 186 -8.91 1.73 23.74
N LYS A 187 -8.62 2.77 22.95
CA LYS A 187 -7.32 3.44 23.00
C LYS A 187 -7.28 4.26 24.29
N VAL A 188 -6.53 3.78 25.28
CA VAL A 188 -6.27 4.53 26.52
C VAL A 188 -5.28 5.65 26.18
N GLU A 189 -5.68 6.88 26.46
CA GLU A 189 -4.81 8.07 26.35
C GLU A 189 -3.83 8.20 27.52
#